data_AF-A0A9P9TLD3-F1
#
_entry.id   AF-A0A9P9TLD3-F1
#
_cell.length_a   1.000
_cell.length_b   1.000
_cell.length_c   1.000
_cell.angle_alpha   90.00
_cell.angle_beta   90.00
_cell.angle_gamma   90.00
#
_symmetry.space_group_name_H-M   'P 1'
#
loop_
_entity.id
_entity.type
_entity.pdbx_description
1 polymer ?
#
loop_
_entity_poly.entity_id
_entity_poly.type
_entity_poly.pdbx_seq_one_letter_code
_entity_poly.pdbx_strand_id
1 'polypeptide(L)'
;MLETLISTYAQGPCTLKKLTLCLTSHAVKHSDGLGICHDIERVLLSFRGLESIFLDMSHLGLVSKESVINHSQSLETSGIGTSHAMSVAYKTSDLAVILNDCTKLTQLAIPLGIGTSKWTGLCHDELDLQVAHADQQQVNNIQASLVSAVAFRLCSSRTELVHFADYYVLQAAIATHSRLHSFRTMDCPYLDWNCDSNEYQWTDGRLPDMYVEVAAVALQNLATQVFRYLCEHGSRFRALAWKPLRRNHELDTDSIPDSNGHCWPAYAYYKGRVTDAQGVARVVAIPVSNYEGEMLESDIFDGRF
;
A
#
# COMPACT_ATOMS: atom_id res chain seq x y z
N MET A 1 -29.91 8.92 2.43
CA MET A 1 -28.94 8.74 3.54
C MET A 1 -27.89 9.84 3.54
N LEU A 2 -27.11 10.02 2.47
CA LEU A 2 -26.06 11.07 2.43
C LEU A 2 -26.62 12.49 2.67
N GLU A 3 -27.73 12.86 2.01
CA GLU A 3 -28.40 14.15 2.27
C GLU A 3 -28.84 14.34 3.73
N THR A 4 -29.22 13.25 4.41
CA THR A 4 -29.54 13.28 5.85
C THR A 4 -28.30 13.52 6.71
N LEU A 5 -27.15 12.94 6.33
CA LEU A 5 -25.87 13.22 7.00
C LEU A 5 -25.48 14.69 6.79
N ILE A 6 -25.59 15.21 5.57
CA ILE A 6 -25.32 16.61 5.26
C ILE A 6 -26.18 17.52 6.13
N SER A 7 -27.50 17.32 6.15
CA SER A 7 -28.40 18.18 6.94
C SER A 7 -28.15 18.09 8.44
N THR A 8 -27.80 16.91 8.95
CA THR A 8 -27.53 16.67 10.37
C THR A 8 -26.22 17.33 10.83
N TYR A 9 -25.17 17.24 10.02
CA TYR A 9 -23.83 17.68 10.43
C TYR A 9 -23.44 19.07 9.94
N ALA A 10 -24.15 19.66 8.97
CA ALA A 10 -23.88 21.01 8.46
C ALA A 10 -24.24 22.14 9.43
N GLN A 11 -25.09 21.90 10.44
CA GLN A 11 -25.69 22.97 11.28
C GLN A 11 -25.17 23.02 12.73
N GLY A 12 -24.13 22.26 13.10
CA GLY A 12 -23.66 22.22 14.48
C GLY A 12 -22.19 21.83 14.65
N PRO A 13 -21.64 21.89 15.88
CA PRO A 13 -20.33 21.35 16.19
C PRO A 13 -20.34 19.84 15.91
N CYS A 14 -19.71 19.44 14.82
CA CYS A 14 -19.74 18.05 14.39
C CYS A 14 -18.99 17.17 15.39
N THR A 15 -19.72 16.26 16.03
CA THR A 15 -19.17 15.25 16.93
C THR A 15 -18.70 14.00 16.19
N LEU A 16 -18.92 13.91 14.88
CA LEU A 16 -18.49 12.76 14.09
C LEU A 16 -16.97 12.74 14.01
N LYS A 17 -16.38 11.71 14.61
CA LYS A 17 -14.93 11.49 14.62
C LYS A 17 -14.45 10.49 13.60
N LYS A 18 -15.32 9.55 13.22
CA LYS A 18 -14.98 8.45 12.31
C LYS A 18 -16.05 8.34 11.24
N LEU A 19 -15.62 8.24 9.99
CA LEU A 19 -16.49 7.98 8.86
C LEU A 19 -15.92 6.80 8.06
N THR A 20 -16.71 5.73 7.95
CA THR A 20 -16.40 4.54 7.16
C THR A 20 -17.53 4.36 6.16
N LEU A 21 -17.21 4.42 4.88
CA LEU A 21 -18.15 4.21 3.78
C LEU A 21 -17.64 3.08 2.90
N CYS A 22 -18.39 1.97 2.89
CA CYS A 22 -18.14 0.84 2.00
C CYS A 22 -19.30 0.72 1.02
N LEU A 23 -19.03 0.93 -0.27
CA LEU A 23 -20.06 0.86 -1.30
C LEU A 23 -19.97 -0.45 -2.07
N THR A 24 -20.99 -1.29 -1.93
CA THR A 24 -21.07 -2.56 -2.65
C THR A 24 -21.42 -2.34 -4.12
N SER A 25 -20.76 -3.06 -5.03
CA SER A 25 -20.98 -3.03 -6.49
C SER A 25 -22.45 -3.03 -6.93
N HIS A 26 -23.30 -3.78 -6.22
CA HIS A 26 -24.73 -3.90 -6.55
C HIS A 26 -25.53 -2.60 -6.39
N ALA A 27 -25.01 -1.62 -5.64
CA ALA A 27 -25.72 -0.37 -5.35
C ALA A 27 -25.50 0.71 -6.42
N VAL A 28 -24.50 0.57 -7.30
CA VAL A 28 -24.10 1.63 -8.23
C VAL A 28 -24.43 1.21 -9.66
N LYS A 29 -25.49 1.80 -10.22
CA LYS A 29 -25.68 1.79 -11.69
C LYS A 29 -24.56 2.64 -12.30
N HIS A 30 -23.94 2.16 -13.37
CA HIS A 30 -22.78 2.82 -14.00
C HIS A 30 -22.97 4.31 -14.34
N SER A 31 -24.21 4.79 -14.54
CA SER A 31 -24.50 6.20 -14.81
C SER A 31 -24.42 7.12 -13.59
N ASP A 32 -24.54 6.57 -12.37
CA ASP A 32 -24.80 7.38 -11.16
C ASP A 32 -23.55 7.56 -10.29
N GLY A 33 -22.44 6.90 -10.63
CA GLY A 33 -21.22 6.89 -9.81
C GLY A 33 -20.61 8.28 -9.57
N LEU A 34 -20.69 9.18 -10.56
CA LEU A 34 -20.21 10.56 -10.42
C LEU A 34 -21.04 11.35 -9.39
N GLY A 35 -22.36 11.14 -9.38
CA GLY A 35 -23.27 11.80 -8.44
C GLY A 35 -22.99 11.37 -7.00
N ILE A 36 -22.82 10.06 -6.77
CA ILE A 36 -22.49 9.53 -5.44
C ILE A 36 -21.15 10.07 -4.94
N CYS A 37 -20.13 10.13 -5.81
CA CYS A 37 -18.83 10.70 -5.45
C CYS A 37 -18.97 12.16 -4.99
N HIS A 38 -19.69 12.98 -5.76
CA HIS A 38 -19.94 14.38 -5.42
C HIS A 38 -20.76 14.54 -4.13
N ASP A 39 -21.70 13.64 -3.86
CA ASP A 39 -22.45 13.65 -2.60
C ASP A 39 -21.57 13.30 -1.39
N ILE A 40 -20.62 12.36 -1.56
CA ILE A 40 -19.62 12.06 -0.52
C ILE A 40 -18.70 13.27 -0.28
N GLU A 41 -18.24 13.94 -1.33
CA GLU A 41 -17.45 15.17 -1.20
C GLU A 41 -18.23 16.26 -0.46
N ARG A 42 -19.51 16.46 -0.81
CA ARG A 42 -20.39 17.41 -0.10
C ARG A 42 -20.51 17.07 1.38
N VAL A 43 -20.64 15.79 1.73
CA VAL A 43 -20.63 15.34 3.13
C VAL A 43 -19.31 15.72 3.80
N LEU A 44 -18.16 15.33 3.24
CA LEU A 44 -16.84 15.62 3.80
C LEU A 44 -16.56 17.12 3.95
N LEU A 45 -17.03 17.93 3.00
CA LEU A 45 -16.88 19.39 3.03
C LEU A 45 -17.85 20.07 4.00
N SER A 46 -18.97 19.42 4.36
CA SER A 46 -20.00 20.02 5.23
C SER A 46 -19.61 20.15 6.71
N PHE A 47 -18.56 19.47 7.15
CA PHE A 47 -18.06 19.56 8.53
C PHE A 47 -16.55 19.34 8.63
N ARG A 48 -15.97 19.58 9.80
CA ARG A 48 -14.54 19.36 10.09
C ARG A 48 -14.39 18.51 11.34
N GLY A 49 -13.18 18.02 11.61
CA GLY A 49 -12.89 17.33 12.87
C GLY A 49 -12.88 15.79 12.82
N LEU A 50 -12.95 15.19 11.62
CA LEU A 50 -12.74 13.76 11.46
C LEU A 50 -11.32 13.38 11.87
N GLU A 51 -11.23 12.34 12.69
CA GLU A 51 -9.99 11.70 13.13
C GLU A 51 -9.69 10.47 12.28
N SER A 52 -10.72 9.83 11.72
CA SER A 52 -10.58 8.66 10.84
C SER A 52 -11.53 8.75 9.65
N ILE A 53 -11.00 8.52 8.45
CA ILE A 53 -11.78 8.40 7.20
C ILE A 53 -11.41 7.09 6.52
N PHE A 54 -12.43 6.31 6.16
CA PHE A 54 -12.30 5.19 5.25
C PHE A 54 -13.35 5.25 4.15
N LEU A 55 -12.90 5.27 2.90
CA LEU A 55 -13.75 5.33 1.72
C LEU A 55 -13.37 4.20 0.77
N ASP A 56 -14.20 3.18 0.67
CA ASP A 56 -14.10 2.22 -0.42
C ASP A 56 -14.79 2.81 -1.66
N MET A 57 -13.98 3.40 -2.53
CA MET A 57 -14.37 4.03 -3.78
C MET A 57 -14.13 3.11 -4.97
N SER A 58 -14.01 1.80 -4.76
CA SER A 58 -13.60 0.85 -5.81
C SER A 58 -14.52 0.87 -7.04
N HIS A 59 -15.80 1.17 -6.86
CA HIS A 59 -16.79 1.28 -7.95
C HIS A 59 -17.15 2.72 -8.32
N LEU A 60 -16.46 3.72 -7.75
CA LEU A 60 -16.71 5.13 -7.93
C LEU A 60 -15.47 5.87 -8.48
N GLY A 61 -15.58 7.18 -8.64
CA GLY A 61 -14.44 8.06 -8.77
C GLY A 61 -13.71 8.29 -7.44
N LEU A 62 -12.61 9.02 -7.47
CA LEU A 62 -11.92 9.50 -6.27
C LEU A 62 -12.59 10.75 -5.75
N VAL A 63 -12.71 10.85 -4.42
CA VAL A 63 -12.98 12.14 -3.78
C VAL A 63 -11.79 13.07 -4.01
N SER A 64 -12.07 14.35 -4.18
CA SER A 64 -11.07 15.41 -4.28
C SER A 64 -10.17 15.46 -3.03
N LYS A 65 -8.90 15.84 -3.23
CA LYS A 65 -7.97 16.04 -2.11
C LYS A 65 -8.46 17.13 -1.15
N GLU A 66 -9.17 18.13 -1.66
CA GLU A 66 -9.75 19.23 -0.89
C GLU A 66 -10.74 18.71 0.15
N SER A 67 -11.51 17.67 -0.19
CA SER A 67 -12.45 17.00 0.73
C SER A 67 -11.71 16.32 1.89
N VAL A 68 -10.53 15.73 1.62
CA VAL A 68 -9.68 15.10 2.66
C VAL A 68 -9.01 16.15 3.53
N ILE A 69 -8.39 17.17 2.91
CA ILE A 69 -7.64 18.26 3.57
C ILE A 69 -8.52 19.13 4.46
N ASN A 70 -9.83 19.18 4.21
CA ASN A 70 -10.80 19.81 5.11
C ASN A 70 -10.72 19.27 6.56
N HIS A 71 -10.16 18.07 6.75
CA HIS A 71 -9.94 17.42 8.04
C HIS A 71 -8.47 17.41 8.51
N SER A 72 -7.57 18.12 7.83
CA SER A 72 -6.11 18.15 8.07
C SER A 72 -5.68 18.33 9.54
N GLN A 73 -6.41 19.14 10.31
CA GLN A 73 -6.09 19.45 11.71
C GLN A 73 -6.48 18.36 12.71
N SER A 74 -7.27 17.37 12.29
CA SER A 74 -7.79 16.30 13.15
C SER A 74 -7.50 14.91 12.62
N LEU A 75 -7.28 14.75 11.32
CA LEU A 75 -7.19 13.44 10.67
C LEU A 75 -5.93 12.69 11.12
N GLU A 76 -6.14 11.56 11.78
CA GLU A 76 -5.09 10.65 12.26
C GLU A 76 -4.99 9.39 11.40
N THR A 77 -6.09 8.98 10.76
CA THR A 77 -6.16 7.82 9.89
C THR A 77 -6.91 8.12 8.60
N SER A 78 -6.34 7.74 7.47
CA SER A 78 -6.97 7.89 6.15
C SER A 78 -6.81 6.63 5.33
N GLY A 79 -7.92 6.08 4.86
CA GLY A 79 -7.96 4.97 3.94
C GLY A 79 -8.88 5.27 2.75
N ILE A 80 -8.37 5.24 1.53
CA ILE A 80 -9.19 5.49 0.32
C ILE A 80 -8.87 4.39 -0.67
N GLY A 81 -9.84 3.55 -1.03
CA GLY A 81 -9.70 2.42 -1.93
C GLY A 81 -10.26 2.65 -3.32
N THR A 82 -9.58 2.17 -4.37
CA THR A 82 -10.09 2.27 -5.76
C THR A 82 -9.94 0.98 -6.57
N SER A 83 -10.03 -0.20 -5.93
CA SER A 83 -9.54 -1.48 -6.48
C SER A 83 -10.13 -1.91 -7.84
N HIS A 84 -11.31 -1.41 -8.25
CA HIS A 84 -11.91 -1.71 -9.57
C HIS A 84 -11.87 -0.54 -10.58
N ALA A 85 -11.51 0.66 -10.14
CA ALA A 85 -11.35 1.82 -11.01
C ALA A 85 -9.90 1.84 -11.52
N MET A 86 -9.55 0.90 -12.41
CA MET A 86 -8.17 0.70 -12.92
C MET A 86 -7.50 1.96 -13.52
N SER A 87 -8.24 3.04 -13.72
CA SER A 87 -7.74 4.32 -14.23
C SER A 87 -7.77 5.47 -13.20
N VAL A 88 -8.24 5.24 -11.98
CA VAL A 88 -8.49 6.32 -11.00
C VAL A 88 -7.64 6.08 -9.75
N ALA A 89 -6.43 6.65 -9.77
CA ALA A 89 -5.55 6.78 -8.61
C ALA A 89 -5.26 8.27 -8.36
N TYR A 90 -4.96 8.63 -7.11
CA TYR A 90 -4.50 9.99 -6.85
C TYR A 90 -3.20 10.24 -7.59
N LYS A 91 -3.03 11.46 -8.09
CA LYS A 91 -1.71 11.91 -8.50
C LYS A 91 -0.80 11.95 -7.28
N THR A 92 0.46 11.59 -7.44
CA THR A 92 1.43 11.62 -6.34
C THR A 92 1.57 13.03 -5.73
N SER A 93 1.42 14.07 -6.55
CA SER A 93 1.40 15.46 -6.11
C SER A 93 0.20 15.75 -5.20
N ASP A 94 -0.98 15.20 -5.49
CA ASP A 94 -2.16 15.34 -4.63
C ASP A 94 -1.96 14.60 -3.30
N LEU A 95 -1.37 13.40 -3.32
CA LEU A 95 -1.03 12.65 -2.12
C LEU A 95 -0.01 13.37 -1.24
N ALA A 96 1.00 13.98 -1.86
CA ALA A 96 2.00 14.78 -1.14
C ALA A 96 1.36 16.00 -0.46
N VAL A 97 0.41 16.67 -1.11
CA VAL A 97 -0.36 17.76 -0.48
C VAL A 97 -1.17 17.23 0.70
N ILE A 98 -1.88 16.11 0.55
CA ILE A 98 -2.64 15.49 1.65
C ILE A 98 -1.71 15.19 2.85
N LEU A 99 -0.55 14.59 2.60
CA LEU A 99 0.44 14.28 3.64
C LEU A 99 0.97 15.54 4.32
N ASN A 100 1.33 16.58 3.55
CA ASN A 100 1.87 17.80 4.12
C ASN A 100 0.85 18.56 4.97
N ASP A 101 -0.42 18.58 4.55
CA ASP A 101 -1.47 19.30 5.26
C ASP A 101 -1.97 18.51 6.48
N CYS A 102 -2.12 17.18 6.37
CA CYS A 102 -2.64 16.32 7.42
C CYS A 102 -1.57 15.94 8.46
N THR A 103 -0.98 16.92 9.13
CA THR A 103 0.16 16.74 10.06
C THR A 103 -0.07 15.77 11.23
N LYS A 104 -1.33 15.42 11.53
CA LYS A 104 -1.70 14.43 12.56
C LYS A 104 -1.78 13.01 12.03
N LEU A 105 -1.65 12.79 10.72
CA LEU A 105 -1.80 11.49 10.10
C LEU A 105 -0.74 10.51 10.61
N THR A 106 -1.22 9.41 11.18
CA THR A 106 -0.39 8.32 11.71
C THR A 106 -0.46 7.08 10.84
N GLN A 107 -1.56 6.90 10.12
CA GLN A 107 -1.85 5.74 9.30
C GLN A 107 -2.43 6.19 7.95
N LEU A 108 -1.86 5.69 6.87
CA LEU A 108 -2.33 5.97 5.50
C LEU A 108 -2.51 4.67 4.74
N ALA A 109 -3.66 4.50 4.09
CA ALA A 109 -3.87 3.41 3.16
C ALA A 109 -4.52 3.85 1.86
N ILE A 110 -3.82 3.63 0.75
CA ILE A 110 -4.24 4.11 -0.56
C ILE A 110 -3.76 3.16 -1.66
N PRO A 111 -4.49 3.07 -2.79
CA PRO A 111 -3.94 2.55 -4.02
C PRO A 111 -2.93 3.59 -4.51
N LEU A 112 -1.73 3.14 -4.79
CA LEU A 112 -0.75 3.95 -5.48
C LEU A 112 -0.96 3.90 -7.01
N GLY A 113 -1.76 2.94 -7.52
CA GLY A 113 -1.94 2.72 -8.95
C GLY A 113 -0.65 2.29 -9.63
N ILE A 114 0.29 1.75 -8.85
CA ILE A 114 1.62 1.38 -9.29
C ILE A 114 1.67 -0.14 -9.26
N GLY A 115 1.82 -0.78 -10.43
CA GLY A 115 2.51 -2.06 -10.42
C GLY A 115 3.87 -1.83 -9.74
N THR A 116 4.34 -2.73 -8.87
CA THR A 116 5.58 -2.55 -8.09
C THR A 116 6.82 -2.20 -8.94
N SER A 117 6.74 -2.30 -10.27
CA SER A 117 7.73 -1.89 -11.26
C SER A 117 8.27 -0.45 -11.14
N LYS A 118 7.61 0.48 -10.43
CA LYS A 118 8.11 1.88 -10.32
C LYS A 118 8.87 2.22 -9.03
N TRP A 119 9.13 1.22 -8.17
CA TRP A 119 10.02 1.36 -7.02
C TRP A 119 11.50 1.11 -7.34
N THR A 120 11.85 0.95 -8.62
CA THR A 120 13.21 0.67 -9.13
C THR A 120 14.32 1.54 -8.57
N GLY A 121 14.03 2.81 -8.30
CA GLY A 121 15.01 3.76 -7.75
C GLY A 121 15.67 3.29 -6.44
N LEU A 122 15.00 2.43 -5.67
CA LEU A 122 15.50 1.88 -4.41
C LEU A 122 16.26 0.55 -4.56
N CYS A 123 16.23 -0.08 -5.73
CA CYS A 123 16.84 -1.39 -5.98
C CYS A 123 18.17 -1.30 -6.74
N HIS A 124 18.65 -0.09 -7.03
CA HIS A 124 19.91 0.11 -7.77
C HIS A 124 21.16 0.00 -6.90
N ASP A 125 21.01 -0.05 -5.57
CA ASP A 125 22.11 -0.38 -4.66
C ASP A 125 22.28 -1.91 -4.64
N GLU A 126 23.22 -2.34 -5.48
CA GLU A 126 23.87 -3.65 -5.59
C GLU A 126 23.37 -4.75 -4.61
N LEU A 127 22.79 -5.80 -5.20
CA LEU A 127 22.67 -7.14 -4.64
C LEU A 127 24.06 -7.76 -4.41
N ASP A 128 24.91 -7.11 -3.62
CA ASP A 128 26.14 -7.68 -3.05
C ASP A 128 25.78 -8.57 -1.86
N LEU A 129 25.02 -9.64 -2.13
CA LEU A 129 24.90 -10.77 -1.22
C LEU A 129 26.19 -11.59 -1.31
N GLN A 130 27.23 -11.16 -0.59
CA GLN A 130 28.35 -12.04 -0.26
C GLN A 130 27.85 -13.11 0.71
N VAL A 131 27.47 -14.27 0.17
CA VAL A 131 27.12 -15.45 0.97
C VAL A 131 28.41 -16.11 1.45
N ALA A 132 28.71 -15.92 2.73
CA ALA A 132 29.82 -16.60 3.41
C ALA A 132 29.48 -18.09 3.63
N HIS A 133 30.22 -18.94 2.92
CA HIS A 133 30.52 -20.35 3.16
C HIS A 133 29.69 -21.13 4.21
N ALA A 134 28.65 -21.84 3.75
CA ALA A 134 28.29 -23.16 4.26
C ALA A 134 27.40 -23.92 3.24
N ASP A 135 27.92 -25.06 2.75
CA ASP A 135 27.31 -26.03 1.82
C ASP A 135 26.48 -25.48 0.64
N GLN A 136 27.23 -25.17 -0.42
CA GLN A 136 26.94 -24.06 -1.31
C GLN A 136 26.92 -24.48 -2.78
N GLN A 137 26.30 -25.61 -3.14
CA GLN A 137 26.28 -26.06 -4.54
C GLN A 137 24.88 -26.34 -5.11
N GLN A 138 23.95 -26.83 -4.29
CA GLN A 138 22.56 -27.04 -4.73
C GLN A 138 21.68 -25.82 -4.48
N VAL A 139 21.87 -25.15 -3.33
CA VAL A 139 21.27 -23.84 -3.05
C VAL A 139 21.89 -22.76 -3.94
N ASN A 140 23.16 -22.87 -4.33
CA ASN A 140 23.80 -21.90 -5.23
C ASN A 140 23.36 -21.98 -6.68
N ASN A 141 23.03 -23.14 -7.21
CA ASN A 141 22.54 -23.18 -8.59
C ASN A 141 21.12 -22.65 -8.68
N ILE A 142 20.32 -22.86 -7.63
CA ILE A 142 18.97 -22.27 -7.52
C ILE A 142 19.09 -20.78 -7.17
N GLN A 143 19.87 -20.37 -6.16
CA GLN A 143 20.03 -18.96 -5.77
C GLN A 143 20.91 -18.13 -6.69
N ALA A 144 21.91 -18.65 -7.40
CA ALA A 144 22.67 -17.84 -8.37
C ALA A 144 21.94 -17.78 -9.72
N SER A 145 21.21 -18.84 -10.11
CA SER A 145 20.28 -18.76 -11.24
C SER A 145 19.05 -17.93 -10.90
N LEU A 146 18.56 -17.95 -9.66
CA LEU A 146 17.53 -17.03 -9.18
C LEU A 146 18.13 -15.64 -9.04
N VAL A 147 19.20 -15.36 -8.32
CA VAL A 147 19.77 -13.99 -8.22
C VAL A 147 20.19 -13.41 -9.59
N SER A 148 20.58 -14.25 -10.56
CA SER A 148 20.86 -13.81 -11.94
C SER A 148 19.62 -13.75 -12.87
N ALA A 149 18.54 -14.50 -12.62
CA ALA A 149 17.26 -14.42 -13.37
C ALA A 149 16.24 -13.46 -12.70
N VAL A 150 16.30 -13.38 -11.38
CA VAL A 150 15.83 -12.36 -10.41
C VAL A 150 16.87 -11.23 -10.35
N ALA A 151 17.51 -10.92 -11.48
CA ALA A 151 17.71 -9.52 -11.81
C ALA A 151 16.30 -8.95 -11.99
N PHE A 152 15.64 -8.68 -10.87
CA PHE A 152 14.31 -8.13 -10.76
C PHE A 152 14.41 -6.71 -11.31
N ARG A 153 14.43 -6.59 -12.64
CA ARG A 153 13.99 -5.37 -13.28
C ARG A 153 12.52 -5.32 -12.94
N LEU A 154 12.23 -4.56 -11.89
CA LEU A 154 11.00 -3.80 -11.79
C LEU A 154 10.93 -3.00 -13.11
N CYS A 155 10.45 -3.62 -14.19
CA CYS A 155 10.64 -3.15 -15.54
C CYS A 155 9.64 -2.01 -15.74
N SER A 156 10.11 -0.77 -15.75
CA SER A 156 9.36 0.31 -16.38
C SER A 156 9.51 0.14 -17.89
N SER A 157 8.39 -0.02 -18.60
CA SER A 157 8.41 0.17 -20.04
C SER A 157 8.94 1.59 -20.35
N ARG A 158 9.66 1.77 -21.46
CA ARG A 158 10.29 3.06 -21.83
C ARG A 158 9.31 4.26 -21.87
N THR A 159 8.01 3.99 -21.93
CA THR A 159 6.90 4.97 -21.88
C THR A 159 6.53 5.44 -20.47
N GLU A 160 7.04 4.82 -19.39
CA GLU A 160 6.67 5.13 -18.00
C GLU A 160 7.66 6.04 -17.26
N LEU A 161 8.73 6.49 -17.94
CA LEU A 161 9.77 7.33 -17.35
C LEU A 161 9.26 8.70 -16.84
N VAL A 162 8.11 9.17 -17.35
CA VAL A 162 7.55 10.48 -17.02
C VAL A 162 6.99 10.54 -15.59
N HIS A 163 6.72 9.38 -14.95
CA HIS A 163 6.15 9.35 -13.60
C HIS A 163 7.18 9.25 -12.46
N PHE A 164 8.48 9.10 -12.75
CA PHE A 164 9.49 8.90 -11.69
C PHE A 164 9.70 10.13 -10.80
N ALA A 165 9.75 11.33 -11.36
CA ALA A 165 9.94 12.58 -10.60
C ALA A 165 8.84 12.76 -9.54
N ASP A 166 7.61 12.42 -9.93
CA ASP A 166 6.40 12.48 -9.14
C ASP A 166 6.43 11.52 -7.92
N TYR A 167 7.14 10.38 -8.02
CA TYR A 167 7.29 9.45 -6.89
C TYR A 167 8.28 9.94 -5.84
N TYR A 168 9.37 10.60 -6.25
CA TYR A 168 10.31 11.17 -5.28
C TYR A 168 9.63 12.21 -4.38
N VAL A 169 8.66 12.96 -4.91
CA VAL A 169 7.87 13.92 -4.12
C VAL A 169 7.05 13.20 -3.05
N LEU A 170 6.37 12.11 -3.42
CA LEU A 170 5.59 11.31 -2.47
C LEU A 170 6.48 10.61 -1.44
N GLN A 171 7.60 10.02 -1.86
CA GLN A 171 8.57 9.38 -0.98
C GLN A 171 9.15 10.38 0.03
N ALA A 172 9.53 11.58 -0.42
CA ALA A 172 10.00 12.64 0.45
C ALA A 172 8.91 13.09 1.44
N ALA A 173 7.66 13.24 0.99
CA ALA A 173 6.54 13.57 1.87
C ALA A 173 6.33 12.50 2.95
N ILE A 174 6.33 11.21 2.60
CA ILE A 174 6.23 10.09 3.56
C ILE A 174 7.42 10.09 4.53
N ALA A 175 8.63 10.26 4.01
CA ALA A 175 9.86 10.23 4.81
C ALA A 175 9.90 11.36 5.84
N THR A 176 9.45 12.55 5.46
CA THR A 176 9.47 13.75 6.31
C THR A 176 8.24 13.89 7.21
N HIS A 177 7.20 13.06 7.02
CA HIS A 177 5.99 13.13 7.82
C HIS A 177 6.24 12.73 9.28
N SER A 178 6.18 13.70 10.19
CA SER A 178 6.62 13.54 11.59
C SER A 178 5.85 12.51 12.41
N ARG A 179 4.59 12.24 12.05
CA ARG A 179 3.69 11.34 12.79
C ARG A 179 3.31 10.07 12.02
N LEU A 180 3.71 9.91 10.76
CA LEU A 180 3.29 8.75 9.98
C LEU A 180 4.07 7.53 10.45
N HIS A 181 3.34 6.51 10.92
CA HIS A 181 3.91 5.30 11.49
C HIS A 181 3.62 4.08 10.64
N SER A 182 2.53 4.08 9.88
CA SER A 182 2.21 3.00 8.98
C SER A 182 1.71 3.49 7.63
N PHE A 183 2.03 2.70 6.62
CA PHE A 183 1.53 2.87 5.27
C PHE A 183 1.13 1.52 4.70
N ARG A 184 -0.06 1.48 4.13
CA ARG A 184 -0.59 0.33 3.42
C ARG A 184 -0.89 0.71 1.99
N THR A 185 -0.32 0.00 1.03
CA THR A 185 -0.84 0.05 -0.34
C THR A 185 -1.97 -0.98 -0.49
N MET A 186 -3.04 -0.54 -1.16
CA MET A 186 -4.19 -1.36 -1.52
C MET A 186 -4.04 -2.00 -2.91
N ASP A 187 -2.90 -1.80 -3.56
CA ASP A 187 -2.58 -2.47 -4.81
C ASP A 187 -2.02 -3.87 -4.53
N CYS A 188 -2.30 -4.80 -5.44
CA CYS A 188 -1.57 -6.05 -5.49
C CYS A 188 -0.13 -5.76 -5.88
N PRO A 189 0.88 -6.33 -5.19
CA PRO A 189 2.24 -6.24 -5.69
C PRO A 189 2.31 -6.82 -7.12
N TYR A 190 2.96 -6.10 -8.03
CA TYR A 190 3.12 -6.51 -9.43
C TYR A 190 4.57 -6.95 -9.68
N LEU A 191 4.78 -8.25 -9.51
CA LEU A 191 6.05 -8.88 -9.76
C LEU A 191 6.12 -9.21 -11.25
N ASP A 192 7.02 -8.55 -11.99
CA ASP A 192 7.30 -8.90 -13.38
C ASP A 192 8.23 -10.11 -13.39
N TRP A 193 7.68 -11.26 -13.78
CA TRP A 193 8.40 -12.53 -13.74
C TRP A 193 9.23 -12.78 -14.99
N ASN A 194 9.22 -11.89 -15.99
CA ASN A 194 9.89 -12.06 -17.28
C ASN A 194 9.67 -13.47 -17.89
N CYS A 195 8.50 -14.05 -17.64
CA CYS A 195 8.12 -15.32 -18.23
C CYS A 195 7.78 -15.03 -19.69
N ASP A 196 8.65 -15.44 -20.62
CA ASP A 196 8.53 -15.25 -22.08
C ASP A 196 7.26 -15.86 -22.73
N SER A 197 6.25 -16.27 -21.93
CA SER A 197 5.00 -16.84 -22.39
C SER A 197 3.88 -15.79 -22.42
N ASN A 198 3.43 -15.45 -23.62
CA ASN A 198 2.15 -14.85 -23.95
C ASN A 198 1.10 -14.84 -22.82
N GLU A 199 0.75 -13.63 -22.37
CA GLU A 199 -0.63 -13.12 -22.20
C GLU A 199 -1.67 -13.85 -21.32
N TYR A 200 -1.36 -14.90 -20.56
CA TYR A 200 -2.32 -15.44 -19.58
C TYR A 200 -2.11 -14.79 -18.20
N GLN A 201 -2.95 -13.81 -17.86
CA GLN A 201 -4.19 -14.09 -17.13
C GLN A 201 -3.92 -14.74 -15.77
N TRP A 202 -3.24 -14.03 -14.87
CA TRP A 202 -3.53 -14.17 -13.44
C TRP A 202 -4.94 -13.61 -13.17
N THR A 203 -5.97 -14.08 -13.89
CA THR A 203 -7.36 -13.62 -13.78
C THR A 203 -7.90 -13.82 -12.37
N ASP A 204 -7.36 -14.83 -11.68
CA ASP A 204 -7.82 -15.23 -10.36
C ASP A 204 -6.92 -14.68 -9.25
N GLY A 205 -5.90 -13.89 -9.60
CA GLY A 205 -5.00 -13.29 -8.62
C GLY A 205 -4.18 -14.28 -7.78
N ARG A 206 -4.21 -15.59 -8.05
CA ARG A 206 -3.42 -16.61 -7.34
C ARG A 206 -2.06 -16.80 -8.01
N LEU A 207 -0.99 -16.62 -7.25
CA LEU A 207 0.37 -16.98 -7.66
C LEU A 207 0.55 -18.51 -7.59
N PRO A 208 1.22 -19.18 -8.54
CA PRO A 208 1.46 -20.61 -8.46
C PRO A 208 2.41 -20.89 -7.32
N ASP A 209 2.22 -22.04 -6.67
CA ASP A 209 2.93 -22.42 -5.46
C ASP A 209 4.47 -22.33 -5.64
N MET A 210 4.99 -22.66 -6.82
CA MET A 210 6.43 -22.58 -7.12
C MET A 210 7.03 -21.16 -7.10
N TYR A 211 6.21 -20.10 -7.19
CA TYR A 211 6.67 -18.71 -7.18
C TYR A 211 6.41 -18.01 -5.84
N VAL A 212 5.64 -18.61 -4.92
CA VAL A 212 5.26 -18.00 -3.65
C VAL A 212 6.49 -17.61 -2.83
N GLU A 213 7.44 -18.52 -2.69
CA GLU A 213 8.69 -18.25 -1.95
C GLU A 213 9.53 -17.15 -2.61
N VAL A 214 9.60 -17.14 -3.94
CA VAL A 214 10.35 -16.12 -4.68
C VAL A 214 9.70 -14.75 -4.52
N ALA A 215 8.37 -14.70 -4.54
CA ALA A 215 7.61 -13.46 -4.36
C ALA A 215 7.78 -12.89 -2.95
N ALA A 216 7.75 -13.77 -1.95
CA ALA A 216 8.02 -13.43 -0.56
C ALA A 216 9.41 -12.80 -0.40
N VAL A 217 10.46 -13.44 -0.92
CA VAL A 217 11.83 -12.90 -0.87
C VAL A 217 11.93 -11.56 -1.59
N ALA A 218 11.34 -11.45 -2.79
CA ALA A 218 11.36 -10.21 -3.56
C ALA A 218 10.68 -9.05 -2.82
N LEU A 219 9.51 -9.28 -2.24
CA LEU A 219 8.76 -8.27 -1.50
C LEU A 219 9.41 -7.91 -0.16
N GLN A 220 10.03 -8.86 0.53
CA GLN A 220 10.77 -8.57 1.75
C GLN A 220 12.02 -7.73 1.46
N ASN A 221 12.72 -8.00 0.35
CA ASN A 221 13.83 -7.17 -0.11
C ASN A 221 13.36 -5.75 -0.44
N LEU A 222 12.27 -5.61 -1.20
CA LEU A 222 11.67 -4.31 -1.50
C LEU A 222 11.30 -3.54 -0.21
N ALA A 223 10.60 -4.19 0.72
CA ALA A 223 10.22 -3.61 2.00
C ALA A 223 11.46 -3.18 2.82
N THR A 224 12.52 -3.96 2.79
CA THR A 224 13.79 -3.63 3.46
C THR A 224 14.39 -2.35 2.90
N GLN A 225 14.41 -2.18 1.58
CA GLN A 225 14.93 -0.95 0.96
C GLN A 225 14.06 0.27 1.28
N VAL A 226 12.73 0.12 1.28
CA VAL A 226 11.82 1.17 1.72
C VAL A 226 12.12 1.59 3.17
N PHE A 227 12.27 0.64 4.10
CA PHE A 227 12.60 0.96 5.48
C PHE A 227 13.97 1.61 5.65
N ARG A 228 14.99 1.20 4.89
CA ARG A 228 16.32 1.82 4.91
C ARG A 228 16.25 3.28 4.48
N TYR A 229 15.67 3.53 3.31
CA TYR A 229 15.46 4.88 2.79
C TYR A 229 14.73 5.76 3.81
N LEU A 230 13.61 5.29 4.37
CA LEU A 230 12.85 6.04 5.36
C LEU A 230 13.65 6.29 6.65
N CYS A 231 14.46 5.32 7.09
CA CYS A 231 15.30 5.46 8.28
C CYS A 231 16.42 6.48 8.07
N GLU A 232 17.06 6.49 6.90
CA GLU A 232 18.11 7.45 6.53
C GLU A 232 17.59 8.90 6.52
N HIS A 233 16.31 9.07 6.19
CA HIS A 233 15.61 10.36 6.20
C HIS A 233 14.97 10.70 7.56
N GLY A 234 15.31 9.96 8.63
CA GLY A 234 14.83 10.24 9.99
C GLY A 234 13.37 9.90 10.26
N SER A 235 12.71 9.17 9.36
CA SER A 235 11.30 8.83 9.48
C SER A 235 11.02 7.92 10.68
N ARG A 236 9.90 8.17 11.35
CA ARG A 236 9.38 7.34 12.45
C ARG A 236 8.52 6.18 11.96
N PHE A 237 8.52 5.93 10.66
CA PHE A 237 7.79 4.85 10.02
C PHE A 237 8.15 3.48 10.59
N ARG A 238 7.15 2.61 10.82
CA ARG A 238 7.28 1.33 11.53
C ARG A 238 6.70 0.15 10.77
N ALA A 239 5.61 0.34 10.02
CA ALA A 239 4.87 -0.76 9.43
C ALA A 239 4.53 -0.49 7.96
N LEU A 240 4.80 -1.46 7.10
CA LEU A 240 4.50 -1.42 5.67
C LEU A 240 3.65 -2.62 5.29
N ALA A 241 2.56 -2.40 4.58
CA ALA A 241 1.73 -3.49 4.07
C ALA A 241 1.35 -3.31 2.59
N TRP A 242 1.35 -4.41 1.86
CA TRP A 242 0.65 -4.61 0.60
C TRP A 242 -0.51 -5.54 0.89
N LYS A 243 -1.71 -4.99 1.11
CA LYS A 243 -2.94 -5.80 1.29
C LYS A 243 -4.00 -5.21 0.37
N PRO A 244 -4.26 -5.86 -0.77
CA PRO A 244 -5.35 -5.46 -1.64
C PRO A 244 -6.67 -5.35 -0.88
N LEU A 245 -7.51 -4.38 -1.25
CA LEU A 245 -8.90 -4.41 -0.79
C LEU A 245 -9.56 -5.67 -1.38
N ARG A 246 -10.17 -6.47 -0.50
CA ARG A 246 -10.73 -7.80 -0.77
C ARG A 246 -11.30 -7.89 -2.19
N ARG A 247 -10.55 -8.50 -3.10
CA ARG A 247 -11.14 -9.07 -4.32
C ARG A 247 -11.93 -10.26 -3.83
N ASN A 248 -13.26 -10.25 -3.99
CA ASN A 248 -14.17 -11.38 -3.83
C ASN A 248 -13.74 -12.41 -2.77
N HIS A 249 -14.38 -12.38 -1.60
CA HIS A 249 -14.19 -13.19 -0.38
C HIS A 249 -13.73 -14.67 -0.50
N GLU A 250 -13.72 -15.26 -1.69
CA GLU A 250 -13.33 -16.65 -1.97
C GLU A 250 -11.80 -16.86 -2.04
N LEU A 251 -10.99 -15.84 -2.30
CA LEU A 251 -9.53 -16.02 -2.38
C LEU A 251 -8.81 -16.06 -1.01
N ASP A 252 -9.45 -15.58 0.06
CA ASP A 252 -8.80 -15.33 1.35
C ASP A 252 -8.89 -16.52 2.32
N THR A 253 -9.86 -17.44 2.14
CA THR A 253 -10.05 -18.53 3.12
C THR A 253 -9.03 -19.66 3.00
N ASP A 254 -8.36 -19.77 1.85
CA ASP A 254 -7.43 -20.86 1.55
C ASP A 254 -5.97 -20.39 1.44
N SER A 255 -5.69 -19.12 1.78
CA SER A 255 -4.34 -18.58 1.74
C SER A 255 -3.54 -19.14 2.92
N ILE A 256 -2.70 -20.15 2.64
CA ILE A 256 -1.83 -20.77 3.63
C ILE A 256 -0.58 -19.89 3.74
N PRO A 257 -0.27 -19.33 4.92
CA PRO A 257 0.96 -18.58 5.10
C PRO A 257 2.19 -19.45 4.79
N ASP A 258 3.20 -18.86 4.17
CA ASP A 258 4.49 -19.52 3.97
C ASP A 258 5.21 -19.74 5.31
N SER A 259 6.36 -20.41 5.28
CA SER A 259 7.17 -20.67 6.48
C SER A 259 7.66 -19.41 7.20
N ASN A 260 7.61 -18.24 6.55
CA ASN A 260 7.97 -16.94 7.09
C ASN A 260 6.74 -16.10 7.49
N GLY A 261 5.54 -16.65 7.37
CA GLY A 261 4.29 -15.98 7.70
C GLY A 261 3.76 -15.03 6.62
N HIS A 262 4.35 -15.01 5.42
CA HIS A 262 3.78 -14.26 4.31
C HIS A 262 2.57 -14.97 3.73
N CYS A 263 1.61 -14.20 3.25
CA CYS A 263 0.38 -14.74 2.73
C CYS A 263 0.07 -14.05 1.40
N TRP A 264 0.28 -14.68 0.24
CA TRP A 264 -0.05 -14.01 -1.02
C TRP A 264 -1.57 -13.73 -1.10
N PRO A 265 -2.03 -12.54 -1.54
CA PRO A 265 -1.27 -11.35 -1.99
C PRO A 265 -1.00 -10.32 -0.88
N ALA A 266 -1.30 -10.65 0.38
CA ALA A 266 -1.16 -9.82 1.57
C ALA A 266 0.22 -9.95 2.24
N TYR A 267 1.08 -8.98 2.02
CA TYR A 267 2.40 -8.91 2.65
C TYR A 267 2.46 -7.75 3.64
N ALA A 268 2.91 -8.01 4.86
CA ALA A 268 3.10 -6.98 5.86
C ALA A 268 4.41 -7.15 6.60
N TYR A 269 5.03 -6.02 6.94
CA TYR A 269 6.36 -5.98 7.52
C TYR A 269 6.48 -4.93 8.62
N TYR A 270 7.25 -5.25 9.65
CA TYR A 270 7.79 -4.27 10.59
C TYR A 270 9.21 -3.86 10.27
N LYS A 271 9.53 -2.63 10.66
CA LYS A 271 10.91 -2.15 10.70
C LYS A 271 11.68 -2.84 11.82
N GLY A 272 12.56 -3.75 11.44
CA GLY A 272 13.49 -4.44 12.31
C GLY A 272 14.90 -3.88 12.29
N ARG A 273 15.75 -4.44 13.13
CA ARG A 273 17.20 -4.27 13.08
C ARG A 273 17.89 -5.62 13.23
N VAL A 274 18.90 -5.87 12.43
CA VAL A 274 19.80 -7.02 12.55
C VAL A 274 21.22 -6.54 12.63
N THR A 275 22.06 -7.23 13.40
CA THR A 275 23.50 -6.96 13.43
C THR A 275 24.17 -7.91 12.45
N ASP A 276 24.89 -7.37 11.47
CA ASP A 276 25.64 -8.19 10.51
C ASP A 276 26.88 -8.83 11.17
N ALA A 277 27.58 -9.69 10.42
CA ALA A 277 28.78 -10.38 10.91
C ALA A 277 29.91 -9.41 11.32
N GLN A 278 29.85 -8.15 10.88
CA GLN A 278 30.80 -7.08 11.20
C GLN A 278 30.37 -6.27 12.42
N GLY A 279 29.25 -6.62 13.07
CA GLY A 279 28.74 -5.89 14.23
C GLY A 279 27.95 -4.63 13.87
N VAL A 280 27.64 -4.38 12.59
CA VAL A 280 26.91 -3.20 12.13
C VAL A 280 25.41 -3.47 12.18
N ALA A 281 24.68 -2.62 12.89
CA ALA A 281 23.22 -2.68 12.92
C ALA A 281 22.64 -2.17 11.59
N ARG A 282 21.90 -3.03 10.88
CA ARG A 282 21.20 -2.73 9.64
C ARG A 282 19.70 -2.78 9.82
N VAL A 283 18.99 -1.90 9.12
CA VAL A 283 17.53 -1.93 9.04
C VAL A 283 17.09 -3.02 8.06
N VAL A 284 16.09 -3.80 8.47
CA VAL A 284 15.47 -4.89 7.69
C VAL A 284 13.96 -4.89 7.84
N ALA A 285 13.25 -5.44 6.85
CA ALA A 285 11.84 -5.78 6.95
C ALA A 285 11.67 -7.15 7.63
N ILE A 286 10.90 -7.19 8.71
CA ILE A 286 10.51 -8.43 9.41
C ILE A 286 9.08 -8.78 9.01
N PRO A 287 8.82 -9.95 8.41
CA PRO A 287 7.47 -10.34 8.01
C PRO A 287 6.55 -10.55 9.21
N VAL A 288 5.26 -10.31 9.01
CA VAL A 288 4.25 -10.34 10.06
C VAL A 288 3.04 -11.15 9.58
N SER A 289 2.79 -12.29 10.22
CA SER A 289 1.67 -13.16 9.87
C SER A 289 0.31 -12.67 10.41
N ASN A 290 0.30 -11.86 11.47
CA ASN A 290 -0.91 -11.33 12.10
C ASN A 290 -0.89 -9.79 12.18
N TYR A 291 -0.49 -9.14 11.10
CA TYR A 291 -0.41 -7.68 11.06
C TYR A 291 -1.77 -7.02 11.30
N GLU A 292 -2.88 -7.72 11.11
CA GLU A 292 -4.22 -7.19 11.37
C GLU A 292 -4.40 -6.74 12.83
N GLY A 293 -3.91 -7.54 13.79
CA GLY A 293 -4.01 -7.20 15.22
C GLY A 293 -3.03 -6.12 15.66
N GLU A 294 -2.00 -5.84 14.86
CA GLU A 294 -0.89 -4.97 15.26
C GLU A 294 -0.85 -3.65 14.46
N MET A 295 -1.42 -3.61 13.26
CA MET A 295 -1.70 -2.42 12.47
C MET A 295 -3.16 -2.05 12.71
N LEU A 296 -3.45 -1.18 13.70
CA LEU A 296 -4.82 -0.82 14.10
C LEU A 296 -5.72 -0.31 12.96
N GLU A 297 -5.12 0.18 11.87
CA GLU A 297 -5.86 0.52 10.65
C GLU A 297 -6.48 -0.71 9.96
N SER A 298 -5.97 -1.91 10.20
CA SER A 298 -6.50 -3.17 9.67
C SER A 298 -7.92 -3.44 10.11
N ASP A 299 -8.28 -3.07 11.35
CA ASP A 299 -9.66 -3.10 11.83
C ASP A 299 -10.58 -2.26 10.94
N ILE A 300 -10.05 -1.14 10.42
CA ILE A 300 -10.76 -0.26 9.50
C ILE A 300 -11.03 -0.95 8.16
N PHE A 301 -10.09 -1.74 7.67
CA PHE A 301 -10.18 -2.39 6.36
C PHE A 301 -10.97 -3.70 6.35
N ASP A 302 -11.10 -4.35 7.50
CA ASP A 302 -11.79 -5.65 7.55
C ASP A 302 -13.31 -5.51 7.73
N GLY A 303 -13.80 -4.27 7.87
CA GLY A 303 -15.22 -3.98 8.09
C GLY A 303 -15.73 -4.54 9.42
N ARG A 304 -14.82 -4.81 10.38
CA ARG A 304 -15.17 -5.28 11.73
C ARG A 304 -15.49 -4.06 12.61
N PHE A 305 -16.63 -3.42 12.35
CA PHE A 305 -17.21 -2.38 13.22
C PHE A 305 -18.64 -2.72 13.60
#